data_AF-A0A8H3UP88-F1
#
_entry.id   AF-A0A8H3UP88-F1
#
_cell.length_a   1.000
_cell.length_b   1.000
_cell.length_c   1.000
_cell.angle_alpha   90.00
_cell.angle_beta   90.00
_cell.angle_gamma   90.00
#
_symmetry.space_group_name_H-M   'P 1'
#
loop_
_entity.id
_entity.type
_entity.pdbx_description
1 polymer ?
#
loop_
_entity_poly.entity_id
_entity_poly.type
_entity_poly.pdbx_seq_one_letter_code
_entity_poly.pdbx_strand_id
1 'polypeptide(L)'
;MITRILFKGCDHVKWVYEMCPQAKNRKEEPRVCDLDNTNENQQTASIPGREVDHTIDGPCGDEDCLVSFPDEDAWIASFNVGGGEVPPQYWSDTYQWLPANLAYQEDGKVKFTSYINNLHPTRYSGIYEAVQSLIDIAIPAWDQCLTPAEGYNEKQGAGRLSSRFSLQDNPSDENPENWIPSDPQEFANIEVNWDQTGQDRVEFEPEWYDETEKKWELLRKPVIPEPSFEDVNYTPSTGSRLRERFAESGLQVIVKLASVELTPEKPEFPVGGWHIEGQMNEHICATALYYLDSENITDSNLSFRMQTDAYLSDDVSVGQGAYHWLEQIWGTCLGHGAPCLQNYGSVDTRQGRLLAFPNVFQHQVSSFRLQDPTKPGHRRFIALWLVDPFQRIISTANVPPQQMDWWLDSVLGETTESRKEALSKLPAELLMLMKEKGLHAEALPEAKLPQELMALTTQYFNADGEGLLMSLEEAKEHRLKLMAERSAFVETADDGYHQHSYGFCEH
;
A
#
# COMPACT_ATOMS: atom_id res chain seq x y z
N MET A 1 10.95 -15.76 -1.91
CA MET A 1 10.22 -14.64 -1.26
C MET A 1 9.07 -14.17 -2.15
N ILE A 2 9.27 -14.07 -3.47
CA ILE A 2 8.20 -13.86 -4.45
C ILE A 2 8.02 -15.14 -5.26
N THR A 3 6.78 -15.44 -5.65
CA THR A 3 6.45 -16.51 -6.61
C THR A 3 5.95 -15.87 -7.90
N ARG A 4 6.20 -16.52 -9.05
CA ARG A 4 5.33 -16.33 -10.23
C ARG A 4 4.02 -17.07 -9.94
N ILE A 5 2.89 -16.37 -9.90
CA ILE A 5 1.57 -17.02 -9.75
C ILE A 5 0.92 -17.08 -11.13
N LEU A 6 0.86 -18.28 -11.71
CA LEU A 6 0.19 -18.51 -12.99
C LEU A 6 -1.32 -18.63 -12.78
N PHE A 7 -2.05 -17.53 -12.99
CA PHE A 7 -3.51 -17.52 -13.07
C PHE A 7 -4.00 -18.20 -14.38
N LYS A 8 -3.90 -19.53 -14.45
CA LYS A 8 -4.50 -20.31 -15.55
C LYS A 8 -5.99 -20.55 -15.30
N GLY A 9 -6.83 -19.78 -16.01
CA GLY A 9 -8.22 -20.12 -16.32
C GLY A 9 -9.25 -19.77 -15.24
N CYS A 10 -9.65 -18.50 -15.17
CA CYS A 10 -10.90 -18.10 -14.55
C CYS A 10 -11.54 -16.91 -15.29
N ASP A 11 -11.73 -17.07 -16.60
CA ASP A 11 -12.49 -16.11 -17.40
C ASP A 11 -13.92 -15.97 -16.83
N HIS A 12 -14.35 -14.73 -16.64
CA HIS A 12 -15.66 -14.33 -16.10
C HIS A 12 -15.94 -14.70 -14.63
N VAL A 13 -15.21 -14.09 -13.69
CA VAL A 13 -15.80 -13.71 -12.39
C VAL A 13 -16.40 -12.30 -12.53
N LYS A 14 -17.73 -12.20 -12.67
CA LYS A 14 -18.43 -10.92 -12.52
C LYS A 14 -18.43 -10.53 -11.04
N TRP A 15 -17.71 -9.48 -10.68
CA TRP A 15 -17.74 -8.89 -9.35
C TRP A 15 -19.05 -8.13 -9.13
N VAL A 16 -20.04 -8.80 -8.53
CA VAL A 16 -21.24 -8.12 -8.03
C VAL A 16 -20.92 -7.55 -6.65
N TYR A 17 -20.93 -6.23 -6.53
CA TYR A 17 -20.93 -5.54 -5.23
C TYR A 17 -22.28 -5.76 -4.54
N GLU A 18 -22.45 -6.89 -3.84
CA GLU A 18 -23.58 -7.08 -2.93
C GLU A 18 -23.39 -6.19 -1.67
N MET A 19 -23.99 -4.98 -1.71
CA MET A 19 -24.18 -4.16 -0.51
C MET A 19 -24.94 -4.98 0.55
N CYS A 20 -24.30 -5.26 1.68
CA CYS A 20 -24.83 -6.18 2.69
C CYS A 20 -26.18 -5.70 3.28
N PRO A 21 -27.31 -6.40 3.05
CA PRO A 21 -28.64 -5.93 3.44
C PRO A 21 -28.99 -6.33 4.89
N GLN A 22 -28.25 -5.82 5.87
CA GLN A 22 -28.45 -6.10 7.30
C GLN A 22 -29.32 -5.05 8.02
N ALA A 23 -30.57 -4.88 7.56
CA ALA A 23 -31.57 -4.11 8.29
C ALA A 23 -32.95 -4.79 8.26
N LYS A 24 -33.60 -4.85 9.44
CA LYS A 24 -34.99 -5.32 9.68
C LYS A 24 -35.26 -6.82 9.51
N ASN A 25 -34.66 -7.63 10.39
CA ASN A 25 -35.28 -8.89 10.83
C ASN A 25 -35.91 -8.73 12.23
N ARG A 26 -37.02 -7.97 12.33
CA ARG A 26 -37.91 -8.00 13.50
C ARG A 26 -39.11 -8.88 13.18
N LYS A 27 -39.33 -9.93 14.00
CA LYS A 27 -40.54 -10.75 13.97
C LYS A 27 -41.66 -10.04 14.72
N GLU A 28 -42.73 -9.69 14.03
CA GLU A 28 -44.06 -9.50 14.63
C GLU A 28 -45.10 -10.24 13.77
N GLU A 29 -46.07 -10.88 14.41
CA GLU A 29 -47.05 -11.76 13.77
C GLU A 29 -48.24 -10.97 13.21
N PRO A 30 -48.87 -11.42 12.10
CA PRO A 30 -49.98 -10.71 11.50
C PRO A 30 -51.23 -10.74 12.40
N ARG A 31 -51.86 -9.58 12.59
CA ARG A 31 -53.24 -9.46 13.09
C ARG A 31 -54.15 -8.90 12.01
N VAL A 32 -55.37 -9.41 12.00
CA VAL A 32 -56.41 -9.16 10.98
C VAL A 32 -57.27 -7.96 11.39
N CYS A 33 -57.81 -7.28 10.37
CA CYS A 33 -58.87 -6.26 10.34
C CYS A 33 -59.56 -5.83 11.65
N ASP A 34 -59.79 -4.53 11.84
CA ASP A 34 -61.03 -3.91 11.32
C ASP A 34 -61.07 -2.35 11.36
N LEU A 35 -61.79 -1.82 10.37
CA LEU A 35 -62.61 -0.58 10.25
C LEU A 35 -62.38 0.74 11.03
N ASP A 36 -62.79 1.81 10.33
CA ASP A 36 -63.40 3.07 10.78
C ASP A 36 -62.60 4.31 11.28
N ASN A 37 -62.26 5.18 10.30
CA ASN A 37 -62.95 6.49 10.04
C ASN A 37 -62.40 7.83 10.63
N THR A 38 -62.66 8.90 9.85
CA THR A 38 -62.60 10.37 10.11
C THR A 38 -61.26 11.16 10.06
N ASN A 39 -61.20 12.10 9.09
CA ASN A 39 -60.83 13.54 9.12
C ASN A 39 -59.49 14.01 9.78
N GLU A 40 -58.77 15.06 9.31
CA GLU A 40 -59.05 16.08 8.26
C GLU A 40 -57.78 16.86 7.79
N ASN A 41 -57.94 17.62 6.68
CA ASN A 41 -57.24 18.87 6.26
C ASN A 41 -55.82 18.91 5.64
N GLN A 42 -55.80 19.48 4.41
CA GLN A 42 -54.87 20.48 3.82
C GLN A 42 -53.43 20.02 3.47
N GLN A 43 -52.99 20.05 2.20
CA GLN A 43 -52.68 21.20 1.30
C GLN A 43 -51.48 22.03 1.80
N THR A 44 -50.49 22.43 0.99
CA THR A 44 -50.41 22.63 -0.48
C THR A 44 -49.12 22.06 -1.13
N ALA A 45 -49.05 22.04 -2.47
CA ALA A 45 -47.85 21.74 -3.26
C ALA A 45 -47.53 22.88 -4.25
N SER A 46 -46.28 22.97 -4.75
CA SER A 46 -45.88 23.85 -5.87
C SER A 46 -44.56 23.42 -6.53
N ILE A 47 -44.57 23.24 -7.85
CA ILE A 47 -43.38 23.14 -8.74
C ILE A 47 -43.71 23.94 -10.02
N PRO A 48 -42.80 24.76 -10.57
CA PRO A 48 -43.00 25.42 -11.87
C PRO A 48 -42.16 24.80 -13.02
N GLY A 49 -42.75 24.66 -14.21
CA GLY A 49 -42.04 24.70 -15.52
C GLY A 49 -41.97 26.16 -16.04
N ARG A 50 -41.93 26.54 -17.33
CA ARG A 50 -42.12 25.98 -18.70
C ARG A 50 -41.58 27.07 -19.70
N GLU A 51 -41.34 26.92 -21.01
CA GLU A 51 -41.17 25.80 -21.97
C GLU A 51 -40.85 26.40 -23.38
N VAL A 52 -40.00 25.74 -24.19
CA VAL A 52 -39.81 25.95 -25.66
C VAL A 52 -39.17 24.65 -26.22
N ASP A 53 -39.63 23.92 -27.24
CA ASP A 53 -40.45 24.12 -28.47
C ASP A 53 -39.60 24.23 -29.75
N HIS A 54 -39.65 23.20 -30.62
CA HIS A 54 -40.01 23.30 -32.05
C HIS A 54 -39.94 21.94 -32.80
N THR A 55 -40.86 21.74 -33.75
CA THR A 55 -41.03 20.54 -34.58
C THR A 55 -40.73 20.81 -36.06
N ILE A 56 -40.10 19.87 -36.78
CA ILE A 56 -40.05 19.83 -38.25
C ILE A 56 -40.23 18.38 -38.74
N ASP A 57 -41.09 18.17 -39.73
CA ASP A 57 -41.37 16.87 -40.35
C ASP A 57 -40.33 16.47 -41.43
N GLY A 58 -40.12 15.15 -41.58
CA GLY A 58 -39.39 14.54 -42.70
C GLY A 58 -39.77 13.05 -42.86
N PRO A 59 -39.97 12.54 -44.09
CA PRO A 59 -40.50 11.19 -44.30
C PRO A 59 -39.42 10.09 -44.20
N CYS A 60 -39.83 8.89 -43.80
CA CYS A 60 -38.98 7.69 -43.85
C CYS A 60 -38.62 7.32 -45.29
N GLY A 61 -37.36 6.91 -45.48
CA GLY A 61 -36.93 6.05 -46.58
C GLY A 61 -36.14 4.89 -45.99
N ASP A 62 -36.58 3.66 -46.26
CA ASP A 62 -35.92 2.46 -45.76
C ASP A 62 -34.65 2.16 -46.57
N GLU A 63 -33.48 2.21 -45.93
CA GLU A 63 -32.33 1.31 -46.14
C GLU A 63 -31.23 1.59 -45.08
N ASP A 64 -30.48 0.55 -44.69
CA ASP A 64 -29.31 0.58 -43.78
C ASP A 64 -29.44 1.25 -42.38
N CYS A 65 -30.52 0.98 -41.66
CA CYS A 65 -30.54 1.10 -40.20
C CYS A 65 -29.78 -0.07 -39.52
N LEU A 66 -28.45 -0.01 -39.49
CA LEU A 66 -27.65 -0.82 -38.57
C LEU A 66 -27.89 -0.34 -37.13
N VAL A 67 -28.84 -0.97 -36.45
CA VAL A 67 -29.08 -0.77 -35.02
C VAL A 67 -27.88 -1.30 -34.25
N SER A 68 -26.95 -0.38 -33.94
CA SER A 68 -26.02 -0.55 -32.84
C SER A 68 -26.83 -0.48 -31.56
N PHE A 69 -27.10 -1.65 -30.96
CA PHE A 69 -27.48 -1.70 -29.57
C PHE A 69 -26.32 -1.09 -28.77
N PRO A 70 -26.54 -0.05 -27.93
CA PRO A 70 -25.56 0.30 -26.93
C PRO A 70 -25.44 -0.89 -25.97
N ASP A 71 -24.23 -1.42 -25.77
CA ASP A 71 -24.01 -2.55 -24.87
C ASP A 71 -24.50 -2.20 -23.45
N GLU A 72 -25.29 -3.09 -22.86
CA GLU A 72 -25.82 -2.92 -21.50
C GLU A 72 -24.67 -2.96 -20.48
N ASP A 73 -24.65 -1.99 -19.57
CA ASP A 73 -23.80 -1.93 -18.38
C ASP A 73 -22.27 -1.98 -18.59
N ALA A 74 -21.78 -1.38 -19.68
CA ALA A 74 -20.38 -0.94 -19.78
C ALA A 74 -20.10 0.26 -18.85
N TRP A 75 -20.10 0.02 -17.52
CA TRP A 75 -19.59 0.98 -16.54
C TRP A 75 -18.11 1.25 -16.86
N ILE A 76 -17.81 2.48 -17.29
CA ILE A 76 -16.43 2.88 -17.57
C ILE A 76 -15.69 2.92 -16.23
N ALA A 77 -14.71 2.02 -16.07
CA ALA A 77 -13.84 1.92 -14.92
C ALA A 77 -13.23 3.30 -14.59
N SER A 78 -13.67 3.89 -13.47
CA SER A 78 -13.09 5.13 -12.99
C SER A 78 -11.85 4.80 -12.17
N PHE A 79 -10.70 5.14 -12.72
CA PHE A 79 -9.37 5.02 -12.12
C PHE A 79 -8.89 6.33 -11.46
N ASN A 80 -9.75 7.35 -11.43
CA ASN A 80 -9.48 8.64 -10.80
C ASN A 80 -9.62 8.56 -9.26
N VAL A 81 -9.27 9.64 -8.56
CA VAL A 81 -9.60 9.83 -7.14
C VAL A 81 -11.11 9.61 -6.91
N GLY A 82 -11.47 8.77 -5.93
CA GLY A 82 -12.85 8.36 -5.66
C GLY A 82 -13.45 7.37 -6.67
N GLY A 83 -12.65 6.90 -7.63
CA GLY A 83 -13.00 5.84 -8.55
C GLY A 83 -13.18 4.48 -7.86
N GLY A 84 -13.99 3.61 -8.47
CA GLY A 84 -14.31 2.28 -7.94
C GLY A 84 -13.27 1.20 -8.24
N GLU A 85 -12.26 1.49 -9.07
CA GLU A 85 -11.26 0.53 -9.53
C GLU A 85 -9.82 1.02 -9.33
N VAL A 86 -8.94 0.05 -9.05
CA VAL A 86 -7.49 0.30 -8.89
C VAL A 86 -6.85 0.44 -10.27
N PRO A 87 -6.07 1.51 -10.55
CA PRO A 87 -5.34 1.65 -11.80
C PRO A 87 -4.44 0.42 -12.08
N PRO A 88 -4.51 -0.21 -13.27
CA PRO A 88 -3.85 -1.50 -13.53
C PRO A 88 -2.33 -1.50 -13.26
N GLN A 89 -1.66 -0.37 -13.45
CA GLN A 89 -0.23 -0.20 -13.14
C GLN A 89 0.15 -0.46 -11.68
N TYR A 90 -0.82 -0.39 -10.75
CA TYR A 90 -0.59 -0.62 -9.32
C TYR A 90 -0.81 -2.08 -8.88
N TRP A 91 -1.16 -2.98 -9.80
CA TRP A 91 -1.51 -4.37 -9.53
C TRP A 91 -0.64 -5.33 -10.37
N SER A 92 0.10 -6.24 -9.73
CA SER A 92 0.80 -7.30 -10.48
C SER A 92 -0.12 -8.50 -10.73
N ASP A 93 -0.24 -8.91 -12.00
CA ASP A 93 -0.89 -10.16 -12.40
C ASP A 93 0.06 -11.38 -12.30
N THR A 94 1.36 -11.12 -12.27
CA THR A 94 2.42 -12.13 -12.47
C THR A 94 3.13 -12.49 -11.17
N TYR A 95 3.30 -11.54 -10.25
CA TYR A 95 4.10 -11.70 -9.02
C TYR A 95 3.35 -11.28 -7.76
N GLN A 96 3.57 -12.03 -6.68
CA GLN A 96 3.05 -11.68 -5.35
C GLN A 96 4.05 -12.13 -4.27
N TRP A 97 4.29 -11.28 -3.27
CA TRP A 97 4.83 -11.70 -1.98
C TRP A 97 3.84 -12.64 -1.30
N LEU A 98 4.33 -13.80 -0.85
CA LEU A 98 3.50 -14.74 -0.09
C LEU A 98 3.58 -14.40 1.41
N PRO A 99 2.47 -14.01 2.07
CA PRO A 99 2.40 -14.00 3.52
C PRO A 99 2.48 -15.42 4.07
N ALA A 100 2.95 -15.52 5.31
CA ALA A 100 2.71 -16.67 6.16
C ALA A 100 1.47 -16.41 7.03
N ASN A 101 0.66 -17.46 7.24
CA ASN A 101 -0.54 -17.41 8.06
C ASN A 101 -0.15 -17.53 9.54
N LEU A 102 -0.80 -16.75 10.39
CA LEU A 102 -0.67 -16.75 11.84
C LEU A 102 -2.03 -17.05 12.48
N ALA A 103 -2.05 -17.85 13.53
CA ALA A 103 -3.21 -18.02 14.40
C ALA A 103 -2.87 -17.57 15.83
N TYR A 104 -3.87 -17.04 16.53
CA TYR A 104 -3.75 -16.79 17.97
C TYR A 104 -3.81 -18.12 18.74
N GLN A 105 -3.22 -18.16 19.92
CA GLN A 105 -3.17 -19.32 20.82
C GLN A 105 -3.93 -19.02 22.11
N GLU A 106 -4.27 -20.06 22.89
CA GLU A 106 -5.02 -19.91 24.16
C GLU A 106 -4.30 -19.05 25.22
N ASP A 107 -2.97 -18.93 25.12
CA ASP A 107 -2.16 -18.04 25.98
C ASP A 107 -2.06 -16.60 25.45
N GLY A 108 -2.81 -16.28 24.40
CA GLY A 108 -2.88 -14.96 23.75
C GLY A 108 -1.80 -14.68 22.71
N LYS A 109 -0.76 -15.50 22.58
CA LYS A 109 0.36 -15.31 21.64
C LYS A 109 -0.01 -15.67 20.20
N VAL A 110 0.85 -15.30 19.24
CA VAL A 110 0.73 -15.76 17.84
C VAL A 110 1.62 -16.97 17.53
N LYS A 111 1.13 -17.82 16.61
CA LYS A 111 1.88 -18.94 16.05
C LYS A 111 1.67 -19.06 14.55
N PHE A 112 2.75 -19.32 13.81
CA PHE A 112 2.66 -19.59 12.38
C PHE A 112 1.95 -20.91 12.11
N THR A 113 0.98 -20.88 11.19
CA THR A 113 0.25 -22.06 10.68
C THR A 113 0.69 -22.44 9.26
N SER A 114 1.50 -21.62 8.59
CA SER A 114 2.24 -21.95 7.37
C SER A 114 3.68 -21.45 7.43
N TYR A 115 4.54 -21.89 6.51
CA TYR A 115 5.97 -21.55 6.54
C TYR A 115 6.24 -20.08 6.16
N ILE A 116 7.25 -19.45 6.75
CA ILE A 116 7.79 -18.17 6.27
C ILE A 116 8.52 -18.42 4.95
N ASN A 117 8.16 -17.71 3.87
CA ASN A 117 8.78 -17.92 2.57
C ASN A 117 10.32 -17.75 2.63
N ASN A 118 11.06 -18.69 2.05
CA ASN A 118 12.52 -18.84 2.12
C ASN A 118 13.15 -19.18 3.50
N LEU A 119 12.38 -19.41 4.58
CA LEU A 119 12.91 -19.80 5.89
C LEU A 119 12.41 -21.18 6.35
N HIS A 120 13.30 -22.18 6.38
CA HIS A 120 12.94 -23.58 6.65
C HIS A 120 12.44 -23.80 8.10
N PRO A 121 11.23 -24.36 8.33
CA PRO A 121 10.58 -24.36 9.65
C PRO A 121 11.28 -25.22 10.73
N THR A 122 11.75 -26.43 10.41
CA THR A 122 12.46 -27.28 11.40
C THR A 122 13.87 -26.75 11.69
N ARG A 123 14.69 -26.64 10.63
CA ARG A 123 16.10 -26.19 10.63
C ARG A 123 16.31 -24.82 11.29
N TYR A 124 15.33 -23.92 11.22
CA TYR A 124 15.41 -22.57 11.80
C TYR A 124 14.27 -22.27 12.79
N SER A 125 13.80 -23.28 13.52
CA SER A 125 12.74 -23.17 14.56
C SER A 125 12.94 -21.99 15.53
N GLY A 126 14.15 -21.79 16.06
CA GLY A 126 14.45 -20.64 16.93
C GLY A 126 14.30 -19.26 16.26
N ILE A 127 14.40 -19.17 14.93
CA ILE A 127 14.12 -17.94 14.18
C ILE A 127 12.59 -17.74 14.05
N TYR A 128 11.82 -18.80 13.86
CA TYR A 128 10.35 -18.72 13.92
C TYR A 128 9.86 -18.25 15.30
N GLU A 129 10.42 -18.80 16.38
CA GLU A 129 10.09 -18.38 17.77
C GLU A 129 10.44 -16.91 18.02
N ALA A 130 11.59 -16.44 17.54
CA ALA A 130 12.00 -15.03 17.62
C ALA A 130 11.09 -14.11 16.79
N VAL A 131 10.72 -14.51 15.57
CA VAL A 131 9.81 -13.73 14.70
C VAL A 131 8.39 -13.70 15.25
N GLN A 132 7.87 -14.80 15.79
CA GLN A 132 6.58 -14.82 16.51
C GLN A 132 6.60 -13.85 17.70
N SER A 133 7.65 -13.91 18.51
CA SER A 133 7.82 -13.01 19.67
C SER A 133 7.90 -11.54 19.25
N LEU A 134 8.52 -11.24 18.11
CA LEU A 134 8.56 -9.89 17.54
C LEU A 134 7.19 -9.43 17.01
N ILE A 135 6.43 -10.30 16.37
CA ILE A 135 5.06 -10.01 15.91
C ILE A 135 4.13 -9.79 17.10
N ASP A 136 4.30 -10.55 18.20
CA ASP A 136 3.53 -10.33 19.42
C ASP A 136 3.75 -8.93 20.05
N ILE A 137 4.96 -8.36 19.86
CA ILE A 137 5.31 -6.99 20.25
C ILE A 137 4.81 -5.96 19.19
N ALA A 138 4.77 -6.32 17.91
CA ALA A 138 4.31 -5.45 16.83
C ALA A 138 2.79 -5.26 16.81
N ILE A 139 1.99 -6.27 17.18
CA ILE A 139 0.52 -6.21 17.14
C ILE A 139 -0.05 -5.02 17.94
N PRO A 140 0.35 -4.76 19.21
CA PRO A 140 -0.10 -3.57 19.94
C PRO A 140 0.31 -2.23 19.32
N ALA A 141 1.37 -2.20 18.50
CA ALA A 141 1.77 -1.00 17.77
C ALA A 141 0.95 -0.82 16.48
N TRP A 142 0.59 -1.91 15.79
CA TRP A 142 -0.39 -1.89 14.70
C TRP A 142 -1.79 -1.53 15.20
N ASP A 143 -2.22 -2.02 16.36
CA ASP A 143 -3.46 -1.62 17.05
C ASP A 143 -3.52 -0.10 17.34
N GLN A 144 -2.37 0.56 17.45
CA GLN A 144 -2.27 2.01 17.67
C GLN A 144 -2.15 2.83 16.38
N CYS A 145 -1.59 2.27 15.29
CA CYS A 145 -1.31 3.03 14.07
C CYS A 145 -2.28 2.76 12.92
N LEU A 146 -3.12 1.72 13.00
CA LEU A 146 -4.19 1.45 12.04
C LEU A 146 -5.49 2.16 12.41
N THR A 147 -6.19 2.68 11.39
CA THR A 147 -7.50 3.30 11.50
C THR A 147 -8.47 2.62 10.54
N PRO A 148 -9.16 1.54 10.95
CA PRO A 148 -10.25 0.96 10.15
C PRO A 148 -11.34 1.98 9.81
N ALA A 149 -11.79 1.96 8.55
CA ALA A 149 -13.06 2.55 8.17
C ALA A 149 -14.20 1.60 8.56
N GLU A 150 -15.19 2.11 9.29
CA GLU A 150 -16.44 1.40 9.61
C GLU A 150 -17.59 1.84 8.69
N GLY A 151 -17.44 3.00 8.03
CA GLY A 151 -18.32 3.52 6.99
C GLY A 151 -17.63 4.62 6.18
N TYR A 152 -18.31 5.16 5.16
CA TYR A 152 -17.74 6.11 4.19
C TYR A 152 -17.03 7.32 4.85
N ASN A 153 -17.66 7.92 5.85
CA ASN A 153 -17.09 9.01 6.66
C ASN A 153 -16.79 8.60 8.12
N GLU A 154 -16.88 7.30 8.45
CA GLU A 154 -16.76 6.80 9.81
C GLU A 154 -15.43 6.03 9.97
N LYS A 155 -14.45 6.71 10.57
CA LYS A 155 -13.11 6.18 10.87
C LYS A 155 -13.02 5.86 12.36
N GLN A 156 -12.57 4.67 12.72
CA GLN A 156 -12.31 4.26 14.10
C GLN A 156 -10.82 3.92 14.26
N GLY A 157 -10.19 4.33 15.36
CA GLY A 157 -8.78 4.06 15.63
C GLY A 157 -8.34 4.61 16.98
N ALA A 158 -7.11 4.31 17.39
CA ALA A 158 -6.50 4.91 18.56
C ALA A 158 -5.92 6.30 18.23
N GLY A 159 -5.80 7.17 19.24
CA GLY A 159 -5.14 8.46 19.07
C GLY A 159 -6.05 9.53 18.47
N ARG A 160 -5.58 10.23 17.44
CA ARG A 160 -6.26 11.39 16.84
C ARG A 160 -6.67 11.07 15.40
N LEU A 161 -7.97 11.17 15.11
CA LEU A 161 -8.58 10.84 13.81
C LEU A 161 -8.98 12.08 12.97
N SER A 162 -8.69 13.28 13.49
CA SER A 162 -8.99 14.59 12.90
C SER A 162 -7.75 15.50 12.91
N SER A 163 -7.82 16.66 12.27
CA SER A 163 -6.72 17.63 12.26
C SER A 163 -6.32 18.11 13.68
N ARG A 164 -5.11 18.68 13.81
CA ARG A 164 -4.72 19.46 15.00
C ARG A 164 -5.28 20.87 14.97
N PHE A 165 -5.42 21.44 13.78
CA PHE A 165 -5.96 22.77 13.57
C PHE A 165 -7.42 22.64 13.15
N SER A 166 -8.31 23.45 13.72
CA SER A 166 -9.65 23.61 13.17
C SER A 166 -9.55 24.23 11.76
N LEU A 167 -10.59 24.06 10.95
CA LEU A 167 -10.83 25.02 9.87
C LEU A 167 -10.90 26.43 10.49
N GLN A 168 -10.35 27.41 9.80
CA GLN A 168 -10.26 28.80 10.26
C GLN A 168 -11.29 29.65 9.53
N ASP A 169 -11.81 30.67 10.22
CA ASP A 169 -12.74 31.62 9.63
C ASP A 169 -11.98 32.51 8.62
N ASN A 170 -12.39 32.48 7.34
CA ASN A 170 -11.77 33.19 6.23
C ASN A 170 -10.23 32.96 6.09
N PRO A 171 -9.80 31.76 5.67
CA PRO A 171 -8.38 31.39 5.52
C PRO A 171 -7.77 31.89 4.18
N SER A 172 -8.41 32.85 3.52
CA SER A 172 -7.97 33.42 2.24
C SER A 172 -6.71 34.27 2.39
N ASP A 173 -5.86 34.27 1.36
CA ASP A 173 -4.72 35.18 1.23
C ASP A 173 -5.12 36.67 1.20
N GLU A 174 -6.37 36.96 0.85
CA GLU A 174 -6.98 38.30 0.82
C GLU A 174 -7.32 38.83 2.22
N ASN A 175 -7.33 37.97 3.25
CA ASN A 175 -7.59 38.39 4.63
C ASN A 175 -6.29 38.92 5.27
N PRO A 176 -6.16 40.22 5.58
CA PRO A 176 -4.91 40.76 6.11
C PRO A 176 -4.60 40.29 7.53
N GLU A 177 -5.60 39.87 8.31
CA GLU A 177 -5.42 39.35 9.68
C GLU A 177 -4.70 38.00 9.71
N ASN A 178 -4.63 37.29 8.58
CA ASN A 178 -3.85 36.06 8.42
C ASN A 178 -2.33 36.32 8.32
N TRP A 179 -1.87 37.58 8.30
CA TRP A 179 -0.51 37.96 7.94
C TRP A 179 0.18 38.90 8.94
N ILE A 180 1.52 38.82 8.99
CA ILE A 180 2.39 39.63 9.85
C ILE A 180 3.45 40.32 8.98
N PRO A 181 3.52 41.67 8.99
CA PRO A 181 2.47 42.59 9.44
C PRO A 181 1.17 42.42 8.63
N SER A 182 0.05 42.90 9.18
CA SER A 182 -1.26 42.88 8.53
C SER A 182 -1.54 44.14 7.68
N ASP A 183 -0.73 45.18 7.83
CA ASP A 183 -0.82 46.42 7.04
C ASP A 183 0.30 46.43 5.97
N PRO A 184 -0.04 46.43 4.66
CA PRO A 184 0.95 46.55 3.58
C PRO A 184 1.86 47.77 3.70
N GLN A 185 1.40 48.87 4.29
CA GLN A 185 2.16 50.11 4.42
C GLN A 185 3.42 49.95 5.29
N GLU A 186 3.51 48.94 6.15
CA GLU A 186 4.74 48.61 6.88
C GLU A 186 5.90 48.20 5.96
N PHE A 187 5.61 47.71 4.74
CA PHE A 187 6.62 47.38 3.73
C PHE A 187 6.91 48.48 2.69
N ALA A 188 6.15 49.58 2.65
CA ALA A 188 6.27 50.61 1.61
C ALA A 188 7.72 51.15 1.44
N ASN A 189 8.43 51.30 2.56
CA ASN A 189 9.79 51.85 2.62
C ASN A 189 10.90 50.79 2.53
N ILE A 190 10.57 49.51 2.28
CA ILE A 190 11.56 48.44 2.14
C ILE A 190 12.02 48.33 0.68
N GLU A 191 13.34 48.32 0.49
CA GLU A 191 13.96 48.09 -0.81
C GLU A 191 13.94 46.58 -1.14
N VAL A 192 13.28 46.22 -2.25
CA VAL A 192 13.25 44.86 -2.79
C VAL A 192 13.95 44.86 -4.14
N ASN A 193 14.86 43.89 -4.33
CA ASN A 193 15.50 43.67 -5.62
C ASN A 193 14.73 42.61 -6.41
N TRP A 194 13.82 43.07 -7.28
CA TRP A 194 12.98 42.21 -8.13
C TRP A 194 13.80 41.34 -9.10
N ASP A 195 15.03 41.73 -9.48
CA ASP A 195 15.93 40.87 -10.27
C ASP A 195 16.42 39.63 -9.49
N GLN A 196 16.19 39.58 -8.16
CA GLN A 196 16.69 38.54 -7.26
C GLN A 196 15.60 37.76 -6.53
N THR A 197 14.31 38.02 -6.78
CA THR A 197 13.20 37.26 -6.15
C THR A 197 13.04 35.84 -6.71
N GLY A 198 13.57 35.58 -7.90
CA GLY A 198 13.60 34.27 -8.56
C GLY A 198 12.45 34.08 -9.56
N GLN A 199 12.68 33.23 -10.58
CA GLN A 199 11.72 33.05 -11.68
C GLN A 199 10.37 32.45 -11.23
N ASP A 200 10.34 31.78 -10.08
CA ASP A 200 9.13 31.19 -9.49
C ASP A 200 8.32 32.20 -8.64
N ARG A 201 8.74 33.46 -8.54
CA ARG A 201 8.12 34.48 -7.67
C ARG A 201 7.91 35.82 -8.38
N VAL A 202 6.80 35.86 -9.13
CA VAL A 202 6.08 37.06 -9.61
C VAL A 202 6.97 38.15 -10.22
N GLU A 203 7.04 38.18 -11.55
CA GLU A 203 7.60 39.32 -12.29
C GLU A 203 6.78 40.59 -11.93
N PHE A 204 7.44 41.57 -11.32
CA PHE A 204 6.74 42.78 -10.84
C PHE A 204 6.46 43.72 -12.01
N GLU A 205 5.21 43.70 -12.50
CA GLU A 205 4.72 44.62 -13.52
C GLU A 205 4.10 45.89 -12.87
N PRO A 206 4.82 47.03 -12.81
CA PRO A 206 4.32 48.27 -12.19
C PRO A 206 3.19 48.96 -12.98
N GLU A 207 2.83 48.44 -14.15
CA GLU A 207 1.66 48.90 -14.92
C GLU A 207 0.34 48.31 -14.40
N TRP A 208 0.40 47.20 -13.64
CA TRP A 208 -0.78 46.46 -13.18
C TRP A 208 -0.89 46.31 -11.65
N TYR A 209 0.23 46.41 -10.93
CA TYR A 209 0.28 46.14 -9.48
C TYR A 209 0.92 47.28 -8.68
N ASP A 210 0.41 47.52 -7.47
CA ASP A 210 1.04 48.44 -6.52
C ASP A 210 2.31 47.82 -5.91
N GLU A 211 3.39 48.60 -5.83
CA GLU A 211 4.68 48.14 -5.32
C GLU A 211 4.63 47.79 -3.82
N THR A 212 3.79 48.48 -3.04
CA THR A 212 3.62 48.25 -1.60
C THR A 212 2.91 46.93 -1.35
N GLU A 213 1.80 46.68 -2.06
CA GLU A 213 1.06 45.43 -1.99
C GLU A 213 1.94 44.25 -2.42
N LYS A 214 2.71 44.39 -3.51
CA LYS A 214 3.62 43.32 -3.95
C LYS A 214 4.80 43.09 -3.01
N LYS A 215 5.33 44.13 -2.33
CA LYS A 215 6.30 43.95 -1.24
C LYS A 215 5.69 43.23 -0.05
N TRP A 216 4.45 43.56 0.32
CA TRP A 216 3.72 42.86 1.37
C TRP A 216 3.48 41.40 1.01
N GLU A 217 2.90 41.09 -0.15
CA GLU A 217 2.69 39.72 -0.66
C GLU A 217 3.96 38.85 -0.57
N LEU A 218 5.11 39.40 -0.98
CA LEU A 218 6.40 38.72 -1.05
C LEU A 218 7.05 38.47 0.33
N LEU A 219 6.84 39.37 1.29
CA LEU A 219 7.61 39.45 2.56
C LEU A 219 6.77 39.18 3.82
N ARG A 220 5.44 39.21 3.72
CA ARG A 220 4.50 38.88 4.80
C ARG A 220 4.71 37.46 5.30
N LYS A 221 4.53 37.25 6.60
CA LYS A 221 4.62 35.94 7.26
C LYS A 221 3.24 35.51 7.73
N PRO A 222 2.87 34.22 7.66
CA PRO A 222 1.59 33.77 8.15
C PRO A 222 1.50 33.96 9.67
N VAL A 223 0.35 34.44 10.15
CA VAL A 223 -0.08 34.23 11.54
C VAL A 223 -0.30 32.73 11.70
N ILE A 224 0.48 32.09 12.57
CA ILE A 224 0.31 30.66 12.87
C ILE A 224 -0.78 30.52 13.94
N PRO A 225 -1.86 29.76 13.68
CA PRO A 225 -2.91 29.53 14.69
C PRO A 225 -2.37 28.79 15.92
N GLU A 226 -2.71 29.26 17.12
CA GLU A 226 -2.45 28.53 18.36
C GLU A 226 -3.30 27.24 18.38
N PRO A 227 -2.70 26.04 18.45
CA PRO A 227 -3.44 24.79 18.41
C PRO A 227 -4.17 24.53 19.73
N SER A 228 -5.41 24.01 19.67
CA SER A 228 -6.09 23.53 20.86
C SER A 228 -5.35 22.32 21.47
N PHE A 229 -5.10 22.38 22.78
CA PHE A 229 -4.59 21.23 23.52
C PHE A 229 -5.74 20.45 24.15
N GLU A 230 -5.87 19.19 23.74
CA GLU A 230 -6.76 18.20 24.32
C GLU A 230 -5.97 16.90 24.52
N ASP A 231 -6.17 16.24 25.67
CA ASP A 231 -5.50 14.97 25.98
C ASP A 231 -6.03 13.84 25.07
N VAL A 232 -5.20 13.44 24.11
CA VAL A 232 -5.55 12.42 23.12
C VAL A 232 -5.44 11.01 23.72
N ASN A 233 -6.52 10.22 23.64
CA ASN A 233 -6.52 8.83 24.11
C ASN A 233 -5.89 7.88 23.07
N TYR A 234 -4.65 7.46 23.31
CA TYR A 234 -3.92 6.47 22.50
C TYR A 234 -4.23 4.99 22.88
N THR A 235 -5.30 4.74 23.63
CA THR A 235 -5.77 3.38 23.95
C THR A 235 -6.70 2.89 22.84
N PRO A 236 -6.40 1.78 22.14
CA PRO A 236 -7.34 1.18 21.18
C PRO A 236 -8.64 0.74 21.86
N SER A 237 -9.76 1.02 21.19
CA SER A 237 -11.12 0.71 21.65
C SER A 237 -11.32 -0.79 21.91
N THR A 238 -12.22 -1.12 22.84
CA THR A 238 -12.61 -2.52 23.08
C THR A 238 -13.35 -3.05 21.86
N GLY A 239 -12.94 -4.20 21.33
CA GLY A 239 -13.42 -4.76 20.07
C GLY A 239 -12.71 -4.22 18.81
N SER A 240 -11.83 -3.22 18.91
CA SER A 240 -11.11 -2.69 17.74
C SER A 240 -9.78 -3.40 17.44
N ARG A 241 -9.22 -4.10 18.43
CA ARG A 241 -7.86 -4.68 18.36
C ARG A 241 -7.78 -5.87 17.41
N LEU A 242 -6.64 -6.05 16.76
CA LEU A 242 -6.32 -7.17 15.88
C LEU A 242 -6.49 -8.53 16.56
N ARG A 243 -6.17 -8.63 17.86
CA ARG A 243 -6.36 -9.86 18.67
C ARG A 243 -7.82 -10.18 18.98
N GLU A 244 -8.68 -9.16 18.99
CA GLU A 244 -10.10 -9.27 19.35
C GLU A 244 -10.96 -9.47 18.09
N ARG A 245 -10.70 -8.70 17.03
CA ARG A 245 -11.42 -8.79 15.73
C ARG A 245 -11.09 -10.05 14.93
N PHE A 246 -9.83 -10.47 14.93
CA PHE A 246 -9.32 -11.55 14.06
C PHE A 246 -8.87 -12.77 14.86
N ALA A 247 -9.48 -13.00 16.03
CA ALA A 247 -9.20 -14.13 16.91
C ALA A 247 -9.35 -15.49 16.19
N GLU A 248 -10.43 -15.65 15.42
CA GLU A 248 -10.77 -16.90 14.71
C GLU A 248 -10.08 -17.04 13.36
N SER A 249 -9.99 -15.96 12.57
CA SER A 249 -9.39 -15.97 11.23
C SER A 249 -7.86 -15.91 11.25
N GLY A 250 -7.27 -15.31 12.29
CA GLY A 250 -5.85 -15.04 12.38
C GLY A 250 -5.37 -13.99 11.38
N LEU A 251 -4.05 -13.78 11.33
CA LEU A 251 -3.41 -12.74 10.50
C LEU A 251 -2.63 -13.34 9.32
N GLN A 252 -2.31 -12.50 8.34
CA GLN A 252 -1.36 -12.79 7.26
C GLN A 252 -0.21 -11.79 7.34
N VAL A 253 1.02 -12.29 7.49
CA VAL A 253 2.21 -11.44 7.62
C VAL A 253 3.31 -11.90 6.67
N ILE A 254 3.84 -10.97 5.88
CA ILE A 254 5.04 -11.16 5.06
C ILE A 254 6.25 -10.78 5.94
N VAL A 255 7.30 -11.60 5.93
CA VAL A 255 8.49 -11.44 6.79
C VAL A 255 9.74 -11.33 5.92
N LYS A 256 10.54 -10.27 6.11
CA LYS A 256 11.82 -10.06 5.43
C LYS A 256 12.92 -9.77 6.45
N LEU A 257 13.89 -10.68 6.54
CA LEU A 257 15.15 -10.44 7.22
C LEU A 257 16.14 -9.86 6.22
N ALA A 258 16.76 -8.73 6.54
CA ALA A 258 17.67 -8.02 5.66
C ALA A 258 18.96 -7.62 6.39
N SER A 259 20.07 -7.63 5.65
CA SER A 259 21.32 -7.00 6.07
C SER A 259 21.84 -6.09 4.96
N VAL A 260 22.31 -4.90 5.34
CA VAL A 260 23.19 -4.06 4.52
C VAL A 260 24.58 -4.19 5.12
N GLU A 261 25.53 -4.70 4.35
CA GLU A 261 26.93 -4.84 4.74
C GLU A 261 27.74 -3.80 3.95
N LEU A 262 28.55 -2.99 4.64
CA LEU A 262 29.44 -1.97 4.09
C LEU A 262 30.90 -2.36 4.33
N THR A 263 31.77 -2.04 3.37
CA THR A 263 33.21 -2.39 3.41
C THR A 263 34.07 -1.17 3.08
N PRO A 264 35.37 -1.16 3.35
CA PRO A 264 36.26 -0.05 2.95
C PRO A 264 36.20 0.28 1.45
N GLU A 265 35.89 -0.71 0.60
CA GLU A 265 35.75 -0.57 -0.85
C GLU A 265 34.36 -0.07 -1.28
N LYS A 266 33.32 -0.34 -0.48
CA LYS A 266 31.97 0.25 -0.63
C LYS A 266 31.50 0.81 0.72
N PRO A 267 32.00 2.00 1.12
CA PRO A 267 31.86 2.49 2.48
C PRO A 267 30.55 3.24 2.76
N GLU A 268 29.73 3.51 1.74
CA GLU A 268 28.49 4.29 1.84
C GLU A 268 27.28 3.53 1.25
N PHE A 269 26.13 3.70 1.90
CA PHE A 269 24.80 3.34 1.41
C PHE A 269 24.09 4.64 0.96
N PRO A 270 23.56 4.72 -0.27
CA PRO A 270 22.89 5.92 -0.77
C PRO A 270 21.54 6.15 -0.08
N VAL A 271 20.93 7.31 -0.33
CA VAL A 271 19.53 7.54 0.06
C VAL A 271 18.62 6.60 -0.75
N GLY A 272 17.54 6.10 -0.14
CA GLY A 272 16.52 5.32 -0.86
C GLY A 272 15.60 6.18 -1.73
N GLY A 273 14.77 5.55 -2.55
CA GLY A 273 13.60 6.19 -3.14
C GLY A 273 12.47 6.37 -2.12
N TRP A 274 11.55 7.30 -2.38
CA TRP A 274 10.26 7.35 -1.68
C TRP A 274 9.38 6.19 -2.14
N HIS A 275 8.79 5.45 -1.20
CA HIS A 275 7.94 4.29 -1.54
C HIS A 275 6.95 3.94 -0.43
N ILE A 276 5.87 3.25 -0.84
CA ILE A 276 5.05 2.40 0.04
C ILE A 276 5.50 0.94 -0.12
N GLU A 277 5.10 0.06 0.79
CA GLU A 277 5.54 -1.35 0.75
C GLU A 277 4.57 -2.21 -0.07
N GLY A 278 5.10 -2.83 -1.13
CA GLY A 278 4.38 -3.76 -2.00
C GLY A 278 3.51 -3.11 -3.08
N GLN A 279 2.79 -3.97 -3.82
CA GLN A 279 1.80 -3.59 -4.83
C GLN A 279 0.38 -3.91 -4.32
N MET A 280 -0.66 -3.39 -4.98
CA MET A 280 -2.05 -3.49 -4.47
C MET A 280 -2.53 -4.94 -4.32
N ASN A 281 -2.05 -5.85 -5.17
CA ASN A 281 -2.32 -7.29 -5.08
C ASN A 281 -1.71 -7.99 -3.86
N GLU A 282 -0.85 -7.30 -3.10
CA GLU A 282 -0.22 -7.79 -1.87
C GLU A 282 -0.95 -7.31 -0.61
N HIS A 283 -1.93 -6.39 -0.75
CA HIS A 283 -2.84 -5.90 0.29
C HIS A 283 -2.15 -5.50 1.62
N ILE A 284 -0.93 -4.97 1.58
CA ILE A 284 -0.19 -4.57 2.79
C ILE A 284 -0.84 -3.31 3.39
N CYS A 285 -1.36 -3.42 4.62
CA CYS A 285 -2.03 -2.33 5.33
C CYS A 285 -1.14 -1.66 6.40
N ALA A 286 -0.16 -2.38 6.95
CA ALA A 286 0.79 -1.82 7.91
C ALA A 286 2.18 -2.46 7.84
N THR A 287 3.18 -1.69 8.20
CA THR A 287 4.59 -2.06 8.24
C THR A 287 5.08 -2.00 9.69
N ALA A 288 5.97 -2.92 10.07
CA ALA A 288 6.78 -2.79 11.28
C ALA A 288 8.25 -3.16 10.97
N LEU A 289 9.18 -2.30 11.38
CA LEU A 289 10.61 -2.44 11.14
C LEU A 289 11.35 -2.54 12.47
N TYR A 290 12.07 -3.64 12.69
CA TYR A 290 12.90 -3.87 13.87
C TYR A 290 14.38 -3.86 13.52
N TYR A 291 15.13 -2.90 14.05
CA TYR A 291 16.56 -2.78 13.83
C TYR A 291 17.32 -3.66 14.83
N LEU A 292 17.55 -4.91 14.43
CA LEU A 292 18.15 -5.96 15.25
C LEU A 292 19.58 -5.64 15.68
N ASP A 293 20.43 -5.23 14.74
CA ASP A 293 21.88 -5.14 14.94
C ASP A 293 22.54 -4.12 13.99
N SER A 294 23.41 -3.25 14.51
CA SER A 294 24.05 -2.18 13.74
C SER A 294 25.45 -1.88 14.28
N GLU A 295 26.50 -2.13 13.48
CA GLU A 295 27.89 -1.96 13.90
C GLU A 295 28.67 -1.10 12.89
N ASN A 296 29.51 -0.18 13.40
CA ASN A 296 30.40 0.68 12.61
C ASN A 296 29.72 1.51 11.50
N ILE A 297 28.43 1.84 11.63
CA ILE A 297 27.70 2.73 10.70
C ILE A 297 27.30 4.05 11.36
N THR A 298 27.26 5.15 10.60
CA THR A 298 26.69 6.43 11.05
C THR A 298 25.20 6.28 11.38
N ASP A 299 24.68 7.18 12.21
CA ASP A 299 23.23 7.30 12.41
C ASP A 299 22.48 7.47 11.08
N SER A 300 21.23 7.00 11.07
CA SER A 300 20.32 7.07 9.93
C SER A 300 18.89 7.12 10.44
N ASN A 301 18.01 7.70 9.62
CA ASN A 301 16.59 7.87 9.91
C ASN A 301 15.71 7.34 8.76
N LEU A 302 14.42 7.23 9.08
CA LEU A 302 13.35 6.99 8.13
C LEU A 302 12.53 8.28 8.03
N SER A 303 12.51 8.91 6.87
CA SER A 303 11.65 10.06 6.57
C SER A 303 10.27 9.59 6.12
N PHE A 304 9.23 10.34 6.46
CA PHE A 304 7.84 10.02 6.15
C PHE A 304 7.12 11.20 5.49
N ARG A 305 6.26 10.92 4.52
CA ARG A 305 5.32 11.86 3.90
C ARG A 305 4.02 11.14 3.53
N MET A 306 2.93 11.88 3.36
CA MET A 306 1.62 11.34 3.01
C MET A 306 0.82 12.40 2.25
N GLN A 307 0.00 11.98 1.30
CA GLN A 307 -0.99 12.86 0.68
C GLN A 307 -2.10 13.18 1.70
N THR A 308 -2.55 14.44 1.75
CA THR A 308 -3.72 14.83 2.56
C THR A 308 -5.02 14.36 1.90
N ASP A 309 -6.18 14.74 2.43
CA ASP A 309 -7.43 14.44 1.76
C ASP A 309 -7.47 15.07 0.36
N ALA A 310 -7.99 14.33 -0.61
CA ALA A 310 -8.07 14.75 -2.01
C ALA A 310 -9.34 15.58 -2.29
N TYR A 311 -10.31 15.59 -1.36
CA TYR A 311 -11.49 16.46 -1.37
C TYR A 311 -11.30 17.71 -0.50
N LEU A 312 -10.06 18.01 -0.08
CA LEU A 312 -9.73 19.16 0.75
C LEU A 312 -10.11 20.52 0.10
N SER A 313 -10.30 20.57 -1.22
CA SER A 313 -10.87 21.71 -1.94
C SER A 313 -12.34 21.99 -1.60
N ASP A 314 -13.09 20.97 -1.20
CA ASP A 314 -14.54 21.03 -1.04
C ASP A 314 -14.89 21.54 0.37
N ASP A 315 -14.02 21.25 1.34
CA ASP A 315 -14.03 21.82 2.69
C ASP A 315 -13.44 23.26 2.75
N VAL A 316 -12.67 23.68 1.73
CA VAL A 316 -11.90 24.95 1.74
C VAL A 316 -12.34 25.88 0.62
N SER A 317 -13.28 26.78 0.94
CA SER A 317 -13.69 27.86 0.04
C SER A 317 -12.81 29.11 0.22
N VAL A 318 -11.81 29.26 -0.65
CA VAL A 318 -10.99 30.48 -0.82
C VAL A 318 -11.00 30.94 -2.28
N GLY A 319 -10.50 32.14 -2.56
CA GLY A 319 -10.36 32.68 -3.91
C GLY A 319 -9.41 31.86 -4.80
N GLN A 320 -9.52 32.01 -6.13
CA GLN A 320 -8.65 31.31 -7.07
C GLN A 320 -7.18 31.71 -6.85
N GLY A 321 -6.35 30.76 -6.39
CA GLY A 321 -4.94 30.99 -6.05
C GLY A 321 -4.71 31.60 -4.67
N ALA A 322 -5.75 31.83 -3.87
CA ALA A 322 -5.67 32.46 -2.55
C ALA A 322 -5.37 31.44 -1.42
N TYR A 323 -4.43 30.51 -1.66
CA TYR A 323 -4.09 29.39 -0.78
C TYR A 323 -2.80 29.56 0.02
N HIS A 324 -1.93 30.54 -0.29
CA HIS A 324 -0.54 30.61 0.19
C HIS A 324 -0.42 30.66 1.73
N TRP A 325 -1.43 31.18 2.44
CA TRP A 325 -1.51 31.10 3.89
C TRP A 325 -1.72 29.66 4.38
N LEU A 326 -2.76 28.99 3.88
CA LEU A 326 -3.08 27.59 4.21
C LEU A 326 -1.92 26.65 3.88
N GLU A 327 -1.27 26.86 2.74
CA GLU A 327 -0.11 26.05 2.32
C GLU A 327 1.03 26.10 3.36
N GLN A 328 1.23 27.26 3.98
CA GLN A 328 2.25 27.44 5.03
C GLN A 328 1.80 26.92 6.41
N ILE A 329 0.49 26.95 6.72
CA ILE A 329 -0.04 26.37 7.98
C ILE A 329 -0.11 24.84 7.91
N TRP A 330 -0.40 24.27 6.75
CA TRP A 330 -0.52 22.81 6.56
C TRP A 330 0.75 22.15 6.02
N GLY A 331 1.71 22.91 5.48
CA GLY A 331 3.00 22.38 5.03
C GLY A 331 2.91 21.52 3.77
N THR A 332 1.99 21.88 2.86
CA THR A 332 1.78 21.27 1.53
C THR A 332 1.22 22.32 0.58
N CYS A 333 1.51 22.20 -0.72
CA CYS A 333 0.81 22.99 -1.73
C CYS A 333 -0.66 22.57 -1.84
N LEU A 334 -1.53 23.47 -2.32
CA LEU A 334 -2.99 23.34 -2.40
C LEU A 334 -3.56 23.92 -3.71
N GLY A 335 -4.86 23.72 -3.93
CA GLY A 335 -5.56 24.18 -5.14
C GLY A 335 -5.51 23.17 -6.29
N HIS A 336 -6.04 23.56 -7.46
CA HIS A 336 -6.24 22.65 -8.59
C HIS A 336 -4.92 22.06 -9.11
N GLY A 337 -4.73 20.75 -8.89
CA GLY A 337 -3.56 20.00 -9.35
C GLY A 337 -2.39 19.95 -8.37
N ALA A 338 -2.49 20.61 -7.21
CA ALA A 338 -1.45 20.44 -6.20
C ALA A 338 -1.37 18.98 -5.73
N PRO A 339 -0.16 18.43 -5.52
CA PRO A 339 0.00 17.03 -5.10
C PRO A 339 -0.50 16.75 -3.67
N CYS A 340 -0.83 17.79 -2.89
CA CYS A 340 -1.33 17.69 -1.51
C CYS A 340 -0.41 16.84 -0.59
N LEU A 341 0.89 16.83 -0.87
CA LEU A 341 1.88 15.91 -0.29
C LEU A 341 2.58 16.52 0.93
N GLN A 342 2.10 16.19 2.12
CA GLN A 342 2.58 16.72 3.40
C GLN A 342 3.76 15.89 3.95
N ASN A 343 4.82 16.57 4.39
CA ASN A 343 6.01 15.94 4.98
C ASN A 343 5.88 15.83 6.51
N TYR A 344 6.02 14.62 7.05
CA TYR A 344 5.81 14.31 8.49
C TYR A 344 7.12 14.32 9.30
N GLY A 345 8.26 14.62 8.67
CA GLY A 345 9.59 14.61 9.28
C GLY A 345 10.26 13.24 9.23
N SER A 346 11.18 12.96 10.14
CA SER A 346 11.93 11.70 10.18
C SER A 346 12.17 11.16 11.59
N VAL A 347 12.42 9.85 11.67
CA VAL A 347 12.61 9.12 12.92
C VAL A 347 13.90 8.31 12.88
N ASP A 348 14.79 8.50 13.86
CA ASP A 348 16.03 7.73 13.97
C ASP A 348 15.77 6.22 14.04
N THR A 349 16.63 5.45 13.37
CA THR A 349 16.42 4.00 13.15
C THR A 349 17.45 3.17 13.94
N ARG A 350 17.62 3.51 15.22
CA ARG A 350 18.67 2.98 16.13
C ARG A 350 18.46 1.50 16.46
N GLN A 351 19.53 0.78 16.79
CA GLN A 351 19.48 -0.63 17.22
C GLN A 351 18.53 -0.84 18.41
N GLY A 352 17.80 -1.95 18.42
CA GLY A 352 16.79 -2.29 19.42
C GLY A 352 15.45 -1.55 19.26
N ARG A 353 15.33 -0.64 18.28
CA ARG A 353 14.08 0.08 17.99
C ARG A 353 13.17 -0.75 17.08
N LEU A 354 11.92 -0.92 17.51
CA LEU A 354 10.79 -1.23 16.64
C LEU A 354 10.13 0.09 16.21
N LEU A 355 9.82 0.22 14.94
CA LEU A 355 8.90 1.22 14.39
C LEU A 355 7.70 0.49 13.80
N ALA A 356 6.49 1.07 13.89
CA ALA A 356 5.30 0.57 13.21
C ALA A 356 4.51 1.76 12.65
N PHE A 357 3.96 1.60 11.44
CA PHE A 357 3.21 2.63 10.73
C PHE A 357 2.25 2.00 9.70
N PRO A 358 1.10 2.63 9.39
CA PRO A 358 0.22 2.18 8.33
C PRO A 358 0.88 2.42 6.95
N ASN A 359 0.56 1.58 5.97
CA ASN A 359 1.18 1.58 4.64
C ASN A 359 0.67 2.70 3.70
N VAL A 360 0.06 3.75 4.27
CA VAL A 360 -0.28 5.00 3.58
C VAL A 360 0.85 6.02 3.63
N PHE A 361 1.79 5.88 4.58
CA PHE A 361 2.98 6.73 4.62
C PHE A 361 3.99 6.28 3.56
N GLN A 362 4.18 7.09 2.52
CA GLN A 362 5.39 7.01 1.73
C GLN A 362 6.59 7.28 2.65
N HIS A 363 7.64 6.48 2.50
CA HIS A 363 8.81 6.56 3.37
C HIS A 363 10.12 6.42 2.59
N GLN A 364 11.18 6.98 3.14
CA GLN A 364 12.51 7.02 2.54
C GLN A 364 13.58 6.78 3.61
N VAL A 365 14.53 5.89 3.35
CA VAL A 365 15.68 5.67 4.24
C VAL A 365 16.81 6.65 3.91
N SER A 366 17.37 7.29 4.93
CA SER A 366 18.54 8.17 4.76
C SER A 366 19.76 7.37 4.26
N SER A 367 20.68 8.05 3.59
CA SER A 367 22.03 7.52 3.42
C SER A 367 22.72 7.28 4.78
N PHE A 368 23.71 6.39 4.79
CA PHE A 368 24.62 6.15 5.91
C PHE A 368 25.94 5.57 5.43
N ARG A 369 26.98 5.62 6.26
CA ARG A 369 28.32 5.14 5.90
C ARG A 369 29.08 4.58 7.08
N LEU A 370 30.26 4.02 6.83
CA LEU A 370 31.17 3.57 7.88
C LEU A 370 31.58 4.71 8.83
N GLN A 371 31.60 4.46 10.15
CA GLN A 371 32.16 5.41 11.13
C GLN A 371 33.70 5.38 11.10
N ASP A 372 34.27 4.18 11.07
CA ASP A 372 35.67 3.89 10.80
C ASP A 372 35.77 3.24 9.40
N PRO A 373 36.18 4.00 8.35
CA PRO A 373 36.32 3.50 6.99
C PRO A 373 37.39 2.41 6.80
N THR A 374 38.19 2.10 7.81
CA THR A 374 39.21 1.03 7.76
C THR A 374 38.67 -0.36 8.12
N LYS A 375 37.43 -0.44 8.63
CA LYS A 375 36.77 -1.68 9.02
C LYS A 375 35.44 -1.85 8.28
N PRO A 376 34.96 -3.08 8.06
CA PRO A 376 33.57 -3.28 7.64
C PRO A 376 32.59 -2.79 8.71
N GLY A 377 31.32 -2.66 8.34
CA GLY A 377 30.21 -2.30 9.22
C GLY A 377 28.90 -2.79 8.62
N HIS A 378 27.88 -3.01 9.44
CA HIS A 378 26.65 -3.66 8.99
C HIS A 378 25.41 -3.08 9.64
N ARG A 379 24.27 -3.35 9.00
CA ARG A 379 22.93 -2.97 9.43
C ARG A 379 21.94 -4.09 9.18
N ARG A 380 21.46 -4.73 10.23
CA ARG A 380 20.53 -5.87 10.19
C ARG A 380 19.18 -5.48 10.74
N PHE A 381 18.12 -5.79 10.00
CA PHE A 381 16.75 -5.49 10.38
C PHE A 381 15.77 -6.56 9.92
N ILE A 382 14.64 -6.63 10.62
CA ILE A 382 13.50 -7.47 10.27
C ILE A 382 12.35 -6.53 9.89
N ALA A 383 11.86 -6.66 8.68
CA ALA A 383 10.60 -6.05 8.24
C ALA A 383 9.48 -7.09 8.38
N LEU A 384 8.36 -6.63 8.93
CA LEU A 384 7.10 -7.35 9.08
C LEU A 384 6.03 -6.51 8.38
N TRP A 385 5.31 -7.10 7.44
CA TRP A 385 4.22 -6.42 6.75
C TRP A 385 2.92 -7.16 7.00
N LEU A 386 1.97 -6.47 7.60
CA LEU A 386 0.63 -6.97 7.84
C LEU A 386 -0.18 -6.82 6.56
N VAL A 387 -0.60 -7.95 6.00
CA VAL A 387 -1.63 -7.97 4.96
C VAL A 387 -2.98 -7.69 5.63
N ASP A 388 -3.84 -6.92 4.96
CA ASP A 388 -5.17 -6.55 5.42
C ASP A 388 -5.93 -7.76 6.02
N PRO A 389 -6.20 -7.78 7.33
CA PRO A 389 -6.89 -8.91 7.96
C PRO A 389 -8.34 -9.11 7.51
N PHE A 390 -8.95 -8.13 6.84
CA PHE A 390 -10.26 -8.28 6.20
C PHE A 390 -10.19 -9.07 4.88
N GLN A 391 -9.06 -9.05 4.16
CA GLN A 391 -8.90 -9.70 2.86
C GLN A 391 -7.80 -10.78 2.89
N ARG A 392 -8.19 -12.03 2.65
CA ARG A 392 -7.21 -13.14 2.55
C ARG A 392 -6.65 -13.24 1.13
N ILE A 393 -5.33 -13.26 1.03
CA ILE A 393 -4.60 -13.46 -0.24
C ILE A 393 -3.89 -14.82 -0.28
N ILE A 394 -3.41 -15.21 -1.47
CA ILE A 394 -2.67 -16.47 -1.67
C ILE A 394 -1.42 -16.47 -0.80
N SER A 395 -1.27 -17.51 0.02
CA SER A 395 -0.27 -17.59 1.09
C SER A 395 0.64 -18.81 0.95
N THR A 396 1.64 -18.91 1.82
CA THR A 396 2.45 -20.14 1.96
C THR A 396 1.68 -21.35 2.50
N ALA A 397 0.41 -21.22 2.88
CA ALA A 397 -0.47 -22.38 3.09
C ALA A 397 -1.04 -22.94 1.77
N ASN A 398 -1.06 -22.13 0.71
CA ASN A 398 -1.59 -22.48 -0.61
C ASN A 398 -0.48 -22.90 -1.59
N VAL A 399 0.73 -22.34 -1.44
CA VAL A 399 1.88 -22.57 -2.33
C VAL A 399 2.92 -23.45 -1.64
N PRO A 400 3.34 -24.59 -2.22
CA PRO A 400 4.36 -25.47 -1.63
C PRO A 400 5.75 -24.80 -1.57
N PRO A 401 6.68 -25.30 -0.74
CA PRO A 401 8.03 -24.78 -0.63
C PRO A 401 8.74 -24.63 -1.97
N GLN A 402 9.28 -23.43 -2.20
CA GLN A 402 9.90 -23.03 -3.48
C GLN A 402 11.35 -23.50 -3.63
N GLN A 403 11.99 -23.93 -2.55
CA GLN A 403 13.39 -24.35 -2.54
C GLN A 403 13.48 -25.87 -2.73
N MET A 404 14.20 -26.28 -3.78
CA MET A 404 14.36 -27.68 -4.21
C MET A 404 14.89 -28.58 -3.08
N ASP A 405 15.79 -28.07 -2.23
CA ASP A 405 16.36 -28.83 -1.12
C ASP A 405 15.34 -29.15 -0.01
N TRP A 406 14.30 -28.32 0.21
CA TRP A 406 13.24 -28.64 1.18
C TRP A 406 12.35 -29.78 0.66
N TRP A 407 12.07 -29.77 -0.65
CA TRP A 407 11.35 -30.88 -1.29
C TRP A 407 12.18 -32.16 -1.19
N LEU A 408 13.47 -32.09 -1.52
CA LEU A 408 14.39 -33.23 -1.41
C LEU A 408 14.54 -33.72 0.03
N ASP A 409 14.66 -32.85 1.03
CA ASP A 409 14.74 -33.25 2.44
C ASP A 409 13.43 -33.86 2.96
N SER A 410 12.27 -33.45 2.45
CA SER A 410 10.99 -34.07 2.83
C SER A 410 10.69 -35.39 2.11
N VAL A 411 11.19 -35.59 0.88
CA VAL A 411 10.98 -36.83 0.09
C VAL A 411 12.09 -37.86 0.31
N LEU A 412 13.32 -37.40 0.57
CA LEU A 412 14.51 -38.24 0.75
C LEU A 412 14.99 -38.33 2.21
N GLY A 413 14.48 -37.47 3.09
CA GLY A 413 14.93 -37.34 4.47
C GLY A 413 16.26 -36.59 4.62
N GLU A 414 16.57 -36.20 5.84
CA GLU A 414 17.71 -35.33 6.16
C GLU A 414 19.07 -36.07 6.21
N THR A 415 19.11 -37.41 6.32
CA THR A 415 20.36 -38.18 6.53
C THR A 415 20.89 -38.82 5.25
N THR A 416 22.20 -39.09 5.18
CA THR A 416 22.79 -39.72 3.98
C THR A 416 22.29 -41.15 3.77
N GLU A 417 21.96 -41.86 4.85
CA GLU A 417 21.33 -43.18 4.82
C GLU A 417 19.88 -43.10 4.31
N SER A 418 19.05 -42.18 4.85
CA SER A 418 17.66 -42.04 4.40
C SER A 418 17.60 -41.64 2.93
N ARG A 419 18.47 -40.70 2.51
CA ARG A 419 18.52 -40.26 1.11
C ARG A 419 18.88 -41.40 0.18
N LYS A 420 19.85 -42.25 0.54
CA LYS A 420 20.17 -43.45 -0.26
C LYS A 420 19.01 -44.43 -0.33
N GLU A 421 18.31 -44.67 0.78
CA GLU A 421 17.16 -45.59 0.79
C GLU A 421 15.98 -45.04 -0.02
N ALA A 422 15.70 -43.74 0.05
CA ALA A 422 14.63 -43.09 -0.71
C ALA A 422 14.97 -42.94 -2.21
N LEU A 423 16.20 -42.56 -2.56
CA LEU A 423 16.69 -42.56 -3.95
C LEU A 423 16.60 -43.96 -4.58
N SER A 424 16.83 -45.03 -3.81
CA SER A 424 16.66 -46.43 -4.28
C SER A 424 15.20 -46.84 -4.54
N LYS A 425 14.23 -46.01 -4.14
CA LYS A 425 12.78 -46.23 -4.32
C LYS A 425 12.17 -45.25 -5.35
N LEU A 426 12.94 -44.30 -5.86
CA LEU A 426 12.47 -43.35 -6.87
C LEU A 426 12.58 -43.93 -8.30
N PRO A 427 11.58 -43.71 -9.17
CA PRO A 427 11.65 -43.98 -10.60
C PRO A 427 12.89 -43.37 -11.28
N ALA A 428 13.46 -44.10 -12.24
CA ALA A 428 14.68 -43.69 -12.94
C ALA A 428 14.49 -42.39 -13.75
N GLU A 429 13.28 -42.14 -14.25
CA GLU A 429 12.94 -40.92 -15.00
C GLU A 429 13.10 -39.66 -14.13
N LEU A 430 12.65 -39.71 -12.86
CA LEU A 430 12.80 -38.60 -11.91
C LEU A 430 14.27 -38.32 -11.59
N LEU A 431 15.09 -39.38 -11.47
CA LEU A 431 16.52 -39.25 -11.22
C LEU A 431 17.28 -38.64 -12.41
N MET A 432 16.84 -38.89 -13.65
CA MET A 432 17.38 -38.19 -14.82
C MET A 432 16.95 -36.73 -14.87
N LEU A 433 15.67 -36.43 -14.59
CA LEU A 433 15.15 -35.06 -14.63
C LEU A 433 15.79 -34.15 -13.56
N MET A 434 16.04 -34.68 -12.35
CA MET A 434 16.82 -34.00 -11.30
C MET A 434 18.24 -33.65 -11.78
N LYS A 435 18.85 -34.54 -12.58
CA LYS A 435 20.20 -34.37 -13.12
C LYS A 435 20.24 -33.33 -14.25
N GLU A 436 19.22 -33.27 -15.10
CA GLU A 436 19.06 -32.22 -16.12
C GLU A 436 18.83 -30.83 -15.50
N LYS A 437 18.08 -30.73 -14.40
CA LYS A 437 17.93 -29.49 -13.60
C LYS A 437 19.10 -29.24 -12.61
N GLY A 438 20.21 -29.98 -12.73
CA GLY A 438 21.51 -29.61 -12.12
C GLY A 438 21.95 -30.38 -10.87
N LEU A 439 21.22 -31.41 -10.40
CA LEU A 439 21.69 -32.24 -9.28
C LEU A 439 22.60 -33.39 -9.74
N HIS A 440 23.86 -33.35 -9.31
CA HIS A 440 24.80 -34.47 -9.45
C HIS A 440 24.52 -35.60 -8.44
N ALA A 441 23.47 -36.39 -8.70
CA ALA A 441 23.25 -37.66 -8.03
C ALA A 441 24.20 -38.74 -8.59
N GLU A 442 25.22 -39.14 -7.81
CA GLU A 442 26.17 -40.17 -8.24
C GLU A 442 25.64 -41.59 -7.97
N ALA A 443 25.14 -42.21 -9.04
CA ALA A 443 24.84 -43.63 -9.24
C ALA A 443 23.73 -44.29 -8.38
N LEU A 444 22.84 -45.04 -9.06
CA LEU A 444 22.25 -46.35 -8.72
C LEU A 444 21.35 -46.82 -9.92
N PRO A 445 20.86 -48.07 -9.99
CA PRO A 445 20.56 -48.74 -11.27
C PRO A 445 19.09 -48.67 -11.77
N GLU A 446 18.87 -49.16 -13.00
CA GLU A 446 17.58 -49.18 -13.70
C GLU A 446 16.47 -49.97 -12.96
N ALA A 447 15.31 -49.33 -12.79
CA ALA A 447 14.02 -49.97 -12.57
C ALA A 447 12.98 -49.30 -13.49
N LYS A 448 12.05 -50.08 -14.06
CA LYS A 448 11.07 -49.59 -15.06
C LYS A 448 9.63 -49.71 -14.55
N LEU A 449 8.86 -48.64 -14.72
CA LEU A 449 7.43 -48.60 -14.41
C LEU A 449 6.57 -49.33 -15.47
N PRO A 450 5.35 -49.78 -15.10
CA PRO A 450 4.34 -50.24 -16.06
C PRO A 450 3.95 -49.14 -17.06
N GLN A 451 3.64 -49.54 -18.29
CA GLN A 451 3.50 -48.63 -19.44
C GLN A 451 2.36 -47.60 -19.30
N GLU A 452 1.31 -47.91 -18.53
CA GLU A 452 0.19 -46.99 -18.25
C GLU A 452 0.57 -45.92 -17.22
N LEU A 453 1.34 -46.27 -16.19
CA LEU A 453 1.88 -45.30 -15.23
C LEU A 453 3.00 -44.46 -15.86
N MET A 454 3.78 -45.04 -16.77
CA MET A 454 4.69 -44.29 -17.63
C MET A 454 3.92 -43.26 -18.47
N ALA A 455 2.80 -43.64 -19.09
CA ALA A 455 1.98 -42.72 -19.89
C ALA A 455 1.37 -41.59 -19.04
N LEU A 456 0.78 -41.91 -17.88
CA LEU A 456 0.22 -40.92 -16.94
C LEU A 456 1.30 -39.97 -16.40
N THR A 457 2.45 -40.49 -15.99
CA THR A 457 3.57 -39.66 -15.51
C THR A 457 4.11 -38.79 -16.65
N THR A 458 4.34 -39.37 -17.83
CA THR A 458 4.79 -38.62 -19.02
C THR A 458 3.77 -37.56 -19.43
N GLN A 459 2.46 -37.80 -19.29
CA GLN A 459 1.45 -36.75 -19.48
C GLN A 459 1.55 -35.66 -18.40
N TYR A 460 1.67 -36.01 -17.12
CA TYR A 460 1.77 -35.02 -16.04
C TYR A 460 3.07 -34.19 -16.08
N PHE A 461 4.12 -34.70 -16.73
CA PHE A 461 5.40 -34.01 -16.93
C PHE A 461 5.52 -33.29 -18.30
N ASN A 462 4.75 -33.68 -19.31
CA ASN A 462 4.70 -33.02 -20.62
C ASN A 462 3.49 -32.07 -20.79
N ALA A 463 2.51 -32.08 -19.88
CA ALA A 463 1.40 -31.14 -19.84
C ALA A 463 1.90 -29.79 -19.26
N ASP A 464 2.43 -28.97 -20.17
CA ASP A 464 3.06 -27.66 -19.95
C ASP A 464 4.33 -27.71 -19.09
N GLY A 465 5.45 -27.25 -19.67
CA GLY A 465 6.78 -27.16 -19.02
C GLY A 465 6.88 -26.15 -17.87
N GLU A 466 5.76 -25.73 -17.29
CA GLU A 466 5.65 -24.81 -16.15
C GLU A 466 5.37 -25.54 -14.83
N GLY A 467 5.10 -26.85 -14.86
CA GLY A 467 4.72 -27.66 -13.69
C GLY A 467 5.86 -28.15 -12.78
N LEU A 468 7.12 -27.80 -13.05
CA LEU A 468 8.29 -28.26 -12.27
C LEU A 468 8.95 -27.13 -11.48
N LEU A 469 9.61 -27.49 -10.37
CA LEU A 469 10.36 -26.56 -9.52
C LEU A 469 11.40 -25.78 -10.34
N MET A 470 11.31 -24.44 -10.21
CA MET A 470 12.11 -23.46 -10.93
C MET A 470 13.61 -23.64 -10.67
N SER A 471 14.43 -23.60 -11.73
CA SER A 471 15.89 -23.70 -11.60
C SER A 471 16.48 -22.45 -10.94
N LEU A 472 17.72 -22.54 -10.44
CA LEU A 472 18.42 -21.39 -9.86
C LEU A 472 18.64 -20.25 -10.88
N GLU A 473 18.65 -20.57 -12.17
CA GLU A 473 18.84 -19.59 -13.25
C GLU A 473 17.52 -18.96 -13.66
N GLU A 474 16.46 -19.77 -13.82
CA GLU A 474 15.08 -19.30 -14.00
C GLU A 474 14.64 -18.39 -12.84
N ALA A 475 15.03 -18.72 -11.60
CA ALA A 475 14.74 -17.93 -10.40
C ALA A 475 15.54 -16.62 -10.33
N LYS A 476 16.74 -16.55 -10.92
CA LYS A 476 17.49 -15.29 -11.09
C LYS A 476 16.83 -14.42 -12.16
N GLU A 477 16.39 -15.01 -13.27
CA GLU A 477 15.73 -14.28 -14.35
C GLU A 477 14.38 -13.70 -13.89
N HIS A 478 13.54 -14.49 -13.22
CA HIS A 478 12.29 -14.00 -12.63
C HIS A 478 12.53 -12.96 -11.53
N ARG A 479 13.61 -13.08 -10.73
CA ARG A 479 14.01 -12.02 -9.81
C ARG A 479 14.35 -10.72 -10.54
N LEU A 480 15.08 -10.77 -11.66
CA LEU A 480 15.43 -9.55 -12.42
C LEU A 480 14.19 -8.89 -13.03
N LYS A 481 13.29 -9.67 -13.65
CA LYS A 481 12.00 -9.17 -14.19
C LYS A 481 11.18 -8.46 -13.10
N LEU A 482 11.05 -9.10 -11.94
CA LEU A 482 10.38 -8.52 -10.78
C LEU A 482 11.02 -7.20 -10.29
N MET A 483 12.35 -7.09 -10.25
CA MET A 483 12.99 -5.84 -9.81
C MET A 483 12.69 -4.71 -10.81
N ALA A 484 12.70 -4.97 -12.11
CA ALA A 484 12.32 -3.99 -13.13
C ALA A 484 10.85 -3.56 -13.01
N GLU A 485 9.93 -4.51 -12.84
CA GLU A 485 8.50 -4.24 -12.62
C GLU A 485 8.26 -3.39 -11.36
N ARG A 486 8.98 -3.67 -10.27
CA ARG A 486 8.89 -2.90 -9.02
C ARG A 486 9.56 -1.53 -9.08
N SER A 487 10.64 -1.36 -9.85
CA SER A 487 11.18 -0.02 -10.15
C SER A 487 10.17 0.81 -10.93
N ALA A 488 9.59 0.27 -12.00
CA ALA A 488 8.56 0.95 -12.79
C ALA A 488 7.29 1.27 -11.97
N PHE A 489 6.89 0.39 -11.04
CA PHE A 489 5.82 0.69 -10.09
C PHE A 489 6.19 1.82 -9.12
N VAL A 490 7.41 1.85 -8.57
CA VAL A 490 7.85 2.96 -7.71
C VAL A 490 7.89 4.28 -8.48
N GLU A 491 8.44 4.30 -9.69
CA GLU A 491 8.44 5.47 -10.57
C GLU A 491 7.01 5.94 -10.89
N THR A 492 6.12 5.03 -11.32
CA THR A 492 4.74 5.36 -11.68
C THR A 492 3.91 5.81 -10.46
N ALA A 493 4.18 5.24 -9.27
CA ALA A 493 3.54 5.68 -8.04
C ALA A 493 4.08 7.04 -7.60
N ASP A 494 5.39 7.27 -7.65
CA ASP A 494 5.98 8.56 -7.27
C ASP A 494 5.52 9.68 -8.20
N ASP A 495 5.48 9.43 -9.52
CA ASP A 495 4.82 10.30 -10.51
C ASP A 495 3.33 10.52 -10.17
N GLY A 496 2.61 9.48 -9.74
CA GLY A 496 1.21 9.58 -9.30
C GLY A 496 1.01 10.46 -8.05
N TYR A 497 2.00 10.51 -7.15
CA TYR A 497 2.05 11.43 -6.02
C TYR A 497 2.63 12.81 -6.40
N HIS A 498 3.41 12.93 -7.47
CA HIS A 498 4.16 14.14 -7.82
C HIS A 498 3.61 14.95 -8.99
N GLN A 499 2.74 14.42 -9.85
CA GLN A 499 1.98 15.21 -10.82
C GLN A 499 1.10 16.22 -10.04
N HIS A 500 1.49 17.47 -9.79
CA HIS A 500 2.12 18.38 -10.75
C HIS A 500 3.55 18.92 -10.41
N SER A 501 4.62 18.18 -10.71
CA SER A 501 6.00 18.65 -11.01
C SER A 501 6.90 17.46 -11.41
N TYR A 502 8.11 17.70 -11.91
CA TYR A 502 8.91 16.75 -12.71
C TYR A 502 10.34 16.54 -12.16
N GLY A 503 10.85 15.30 -12.15
CA GLY A 503 12.26 15.04 -11.78
C GLY A 503 12.74 13.58 -11.84
N PHE A 504 13.40 13.19 -12.94
CA PHE A 504 14.08 11.89 -13.06
C PHE A 504 15.33 11.78 -12.17
N CYS A 505 15.60 10.57 -11.63
CA CYS A 505 16.94 10.09 -11.27
C CYS A 505 17.03 8.55 -11.31
N GLU A 506 17.50 8.00 -12.44
CA GLU A 506 18.03 6.62 -12.52
C GLU A 506 19.33 6.51 -11.70
N HIS A 507 19.53 5.43 -10.91
CA HIS A 507 20.83 5.02 -10.31
C HIS A 507 20.91 3.50 -10.09
#